data_AF-A0A944F8P4-F1
#
_entry.id   AF-A0A944F8P4-F1
#
_cell.length_a   1.000
_cell.length_b   1.000
_cell.length_c   1.000
_cell.angle_alpha   90.00
_cell.angle_beta   90.00
_cell.angle_gamma   90.00
#
_symmetry.space_group_name_H-M   'P 1'
#
loop_
_entity.id
_entity.type
_entity.pdbx_description
1 polymer ?
#
loop_
_entity_poly.entity_id
_entity_poly.type
_entity_poly.pdbx_seq_one_letter_code
_entity_poly.pdbx_strand_id
1 'polypeptide(L)'
;MAYEDRTYHGIQGVGSDEDEWQPARLLVEKPEDGPTQRENVQVLRELKATDEDELGGYGWGYNGGGTSRTAAAVLADALDLGTPEKAGLSMSEWPQDDTLVALREDFCTDFLSQFCDEWRLGRAAVLRWARGWYVQRGITELPAALRQLPPLVDIDV
;
A
#
# COMPACT_ATOMS: atom_id res chain seq x y z
N MET A 1 3.51 -17.41 -10.49
CA MET A 1 3.19 -17.65 -9.06
C MET A 1 1.69 -17.46 -8.93
N ALA A 2 1.02 -18.27 -8.09
CA ALA A 2 -0.44 -18.17 -7.95
C ALA A 2 -0.82 -16.79 -7.43
N TYR A 3 -1.95 -16.26 -7.91
CA TYR A 3 -2.57 -15.03 -7.45
C TYR A 3 -2.94 -15.20 -5.97
N GLU A 4 -2.05 -14.80 -5.06
CA GLU A 4 -2.37 -14.75 -3.64
C GLU A 4 -3.10 -13.43 -3.39
N ASP A 5 -4.40 -13.53 -3.24
CA ASP A 5 -5.25 -12.41 -2.90
C ASP A 5 -5.03 -12.05 -1.43
N ARG A 6 -4.99 -10.76 -1.13
CA ARG A 6 -4.73 -10.22 0.22
C ARG A 6 -5.35 -8.84 0.38
N THR A 7 -5.65 -8.47 1.61
CA THR A 7 -6.18 -7.16 1.99
C THR A 7 -5.18 -6.45 2.88
N TYR A 8 -4.94 -5.17 2.60
CA TYR A 8 -4.18 -4.27 3.46
C TYR A 8 -5.14 -3.61 4.42
N HIS A 9 -4.81 -3.64 5.70
CA HIS A 9 -5.61 -3.05 6.77
C HIS A 9 -4.75 -2.08 7.57
N GLY A 10 -5.06 -0.79 7.46
CA GLY A 10 -4.43 0.25 8.26
C GLY A 10 -5.26 0.55 9.50
N ILE A 11 -4.61 0.51 10.66
CA ILE A 11 -5.17 0.91 11.96
C ILE A 11 -4.31 2.04 12.50
N GLN A 12 -4.90 3.22 12.70
CA GLN A 12 -4.14 4.40 13.09
C GLN A 12 -3.63 4.24 14.53
N GLY A 13 -2.44 4.78 14.77
CA GLY A 13 -1.87 4.83 16.11
C GLY A 13 -2.78 5.61 17.05
N VAL A 14 -2.94 5.13 18.28
CA VAL A 14 -3.71 5.78 19.33
C VAL A 14 -2.79 6.17 20.48
N GLY A 15 -3.07 7.33 21.08
CA GLY A 15 -2.32 7.85 22.22
C GLY A 15 -2.39 9.38 22.23
N SER A 16 -2.56 9.94 23.43
CA SER A 16 -2.47 11.38 23.70
C SER A 16 -1.16 11.68 24.42
N ASP A 17 -0.83 12.94 24.66
CA ASP A 17 0.36 13.32 25.47
C ASP A 17 0.36 12.66 26.88
N GLU A 18 -0.79 12.16 27.36
CA GLU A 18 -0.94 11.49 28.67
C GLU A 18 -0.87 9.95 28.60
N ASP A 19 -1.02 9.34 27.41
CA ASP A 19 -0.97 7.88 27.20
C ASP A 19 0.31 7.48 26.44
N GLU A 20 0.78 6.25 26.64
CA GLU A 20 1.89 5.71 25.84
C GLU A 20 1.46 5.62 24.36
N TRP A 21 2.05 6.48 23.53
CA TRP A 21 1.74 6.55 22.10
C TRP A 21 1.97 5.21 21.41
N GLN A 22 0.95 4.70 20.74
CA GLN A 22 1.07 3.50 19.91
C GLN A 22 1.22 3.89 18.43
N PRO A 23 2.15 3.28 17.69
CA PRO A 23 2.31 3.54 16.27
C PRO A 23 1.14 2.99 15.44
N ALA A 24 0.95 3.57 14.26
CA ALA A 24 0.01 3.03 13.29
C ALA A 24 0.48 1.66 12.78
N ARG A 25 -0.48 0.76 12.59
CA ARG A 25 -0.23 -0.63 12.20
C ARG A 25 -0.76 -0.88 10.80
N LEU A 26 0.01 -1.65 10.03
CA LEU A 26 -0.34 -2.04 8.67
C LEU A 26 -0.33 -3.55 8.54
N LEU A 27 -1.52 -4.15 8.53
CA LEU A 27 -1.71 -5.59 8.51
C LEU A 27 -1.98 -6.08 7.10
N VAL A 28 -1.47 -7.26 6.78
CA VAL A 28 -1.82 -8.01 5.57
C VAL A 28 -2.68 -9.18 5.98
N GLU A 29 -3.89 -9.20 5.48
CA GLU A 29 -4.95 -10.12 5.85
C GLU A 29 -5.35 -11.00 4.67
N LYS A 30 -5.85 -12.20 4.97
CA LYS A 30 -6.60 -12.97 3.98
C LYS A 30 -7.88 -12.19 3.64
N PRO A 31 -8.27 -12.09 2.36
CA PRO A 31 -9.51 -11.42 1.99
C PRO A 31 -10.70 -12.16 2.61
N GLU A 32 -11.53 -11.43 3.34
CA GLU A 32 -12.78 -11.91 3.92
C GLU A 32 -13.88 -10.89 3.59
N ASP A 33 -15.01 -11.38 3.06
CA ASP A 33 -16.07 -10.55 2.50
C ASP A 33 -17.18 -10.28 3.53
N GLY A 34 -17.36 -9.00 3.84
CA GLY A 34 -18.45 -8.54 4.68
C GLY A 34 -18.16 -8.51 6.19
N PRO A 35 -19.03 -7.85 6.98
CA PRO A 35 -18.72 -7.44 8.35
C PRO A 35 -18.43 -8.60 9.30
N THR A 36 -19.19 -9.69 9.23
CA THR A 36 -19.07 -10.83 10.15
C THR A 36 -17.82 -11.67 9.89
N GLN A 37 -17.38 -11.79 8.64
CA GLN A 37 -16.15 -12.53 8.33
C GLN A 37 -14.90 -11.75 8.81
N ARG A 38 -15.00 -10.41 8.89
CA ARG A 38 -13.93 -9.54 9.38
C ARG A 38 -13.67 -9.65 10.89
N GLU A 39 -14.64 -10.13 11.67
CA GLU A 39 -14.45 -10.35 13.12
C GLU A 39 -13.42 -11.45 13.42
N ASN A 40 -13.20 -12.37 12.48
CA ASN A 40 -12.24 -13.48 12.60
C ASN A 40 -11.19 -13.45 11.49
N VAL A 41 -10.87 -12.26 10.97
CA VAL A 41 -9.96 -12.13 9.83
C VAL A 41 -8.59 -12.71 10.16
N GLN A 42 -8.08 -13.55 9.25
CA GLN A 42 -6.76 -14.14 9.41
C GLN A 42 -5.69 -13.13 8.98
N VAL A 43 -4.91 -12.64 9.95
CA VAL A 43 -3.71 -11.85 9.68
C VAL A 43 -2.61 -12.78 9.18
N LEU A 44 -2.10 -12.52 7.99
CA LEU A 44 -1.00 -13.26 7.36
C LEU A 44 0.36 -12.74 7.84
N ARG A 45 0.51 -11.42 7.91
CA ARG A 45 1.71 -10.72 8.41
C ARG A 45 1.39 -9.27 8.72
N GLU A 46 2.30 -8.61 9.42
CA GLU A 46 2.31 -7.17 9.62
C GLU A 46 3.47 -6.59 8.80
N LEU A 47 3.20 -5.54 8.04
CA LEU A 47 4.27 -4.73 7.43
C LEU A 47 4.85 -3.85 8.54
N LYS A 48 6.17 -3.75 8.58
CA LYS A 48 6.89 -2.93 9.56
C LYS A 48 7.95 -2.09 8.86
N ALA A 49 8.01 -0.82 9.23
CA ALA A 49 9.10 0.04 8.81
C ALA A 49 10.36 -0.35 9.60
N THR A 50 11.47 -0.58 8.91
CA THR A 50 12.73 -0.99 9.56
C THR A 50 13.36 0.12 10.41
N ASP A 51 13.01 1.35 10.09
CA ASP A 51 13.48 2.63 10.64
C ASP A 51 12.33 3.38 11.35
N GLU A 52 11.34 2.64 11.88
CA GLU A 52 10.19 3.19 12.61
C GLU A 52 10.61 4.10 13.78
N ASP A 53 11.64 3.69 14.52
CA ASP A 53 12.16 4.44 15.68
C ASP A 53 12.86 5.76 15.27
N GLU A 54 13.38 5.84 14.04
CA GLU A 54 14.18 6.99 13.58
C GLU A 54 13.37 8.00 12.76
N LEU A 55 12.50 7.50 11.89
CA LEU A 55 11.78 8.31 10.88
C LEU A 55 10.27 8.31 11.08
N GLY A 56 9.79 7.70 12.17
CA GLY A 56 8.38 7.44 12.41
C GLY A 56 7.91 6.23 11.61
N GLY A 57 6.86 5.58 12.12
CA GLY A 57 6.25 4.42 11.48
C GLY A 57 5.38 4.81 10.27
N TYR A 58 4.23 4.16 10.18
CA TYR A 58 3.23 4.42 9.15
C TYR A 58 2.24 5.50 9.58
N GLY A 59 1.44 6.00 8.63
CA GLY A 59 0.43 7.04 8.87
C GLY A 59 -0.35 7.38 7.60
N TRP A 60 -1.49 8.08 7.74
CA TRP A 60 -2.37 8.48 6.64
C TRP A 60 -3.29 9.63 7.07
N GLY A 61 -4.19 10.08 6.18
CA GLY A 61 -5.12 11.20 6.42
C GLY A 61 -4.52 12.60 6.21
N TYR A 62 -3.18 12.73 6.23
CA TYR A 62 -2.45 13.93 5.80
C TYR A 62 -1.33 13.53 4.84
N ASN A 63 -1.15 14.24 3.73
CA ASN A 63 -0.04 13.93 2.83
C ASN A 63 1.31 14.34 3.47
N GLY A 64 2.14 13.36 3.81
CA GLY A 64 3.39 13.54 4.55
C GLY A 64 4.19 12.26 4.67
N GLY A 65 5.22 12.27 5.54
CA GLY A 65 6.20 11.18 5.64
C GLY A 65 5.59 9.80 5.93
N GLY A 66 4.71 9.69 6.93
CA GLY A 66 4.04 8.43 7.28
C GLY A 66 3.16 7.89 6.14
N THR A 67 2.46 8.77 5.43
CA THR A 67 1.61 8.44 4.27
C THR A 67 2.43 7.91 3.11
N SER A 68 3.54 8.58 2.80
CA SER A 68 4.47 8.15 1.76
C SER A 68 5.10 6.78 2.08
N ARG A 69 5.49 6.55 3.34
CA ARG A 69 6.02 5.26 3.82
C ARG A 69 4.97 4.14 3.76
N THR A 70 3.73 4.46 4.11
CA THR A 70 2.59 3.53 4.01
C THR A 70 2.33 3.15 2.56
N ALA A 71 2.32 4.12 1.64
CA ALA A 71 2.15 3.86 0.20
C ALA A 71 3.29 2.99 -0.34
N ALA A 72 4.53 3.29 0.03
CA ALA A 72 5.69 2.52 -0.40
C ALA A 72 5.59 1.05 0.07
N ALA A 73 5.19 0.82 1.32
CA ALA A 73 5.00 -0.52 1.86
C ALA A 73 3.87 -1.30 1.16
N VAL A 74 2.71 -0.66 0.97
CA VAL A 74 1.56 -1.27 0.27
C VAL A 74 1.92 -1.58 -1.19
N LEU A 75 2.53 -0.65 -1.92
CA LEU A 75 2.88 -0.83 -3.32
C LEU A 75 3.98 -1.86 -3.53
N ALA A 76 5.04 -1.83 -2.72
CA ALA A 76 6.12 -2.82 -2.81
C ALA A 76 5.60 -4.24 -2.58
N ASP A 77 4.73 -4.39 -1.58
CA ASP A 77 4.09 -5.68 -1.28
C ASP A 77 3.08 -6.07 -2.37
N ALA A 78 2.21 -5.16 -2.81
CA ALA A 78 1.19 -5.45 -3.81
C ALA A 78 1.80 -5.84 -5.15
N LEU A 79 2.87 -5.16 -5.57
CA LEU A 79 3.55 -5.39 -6.86
C LEU A 79 4.60 -6.51 -6.80
N ASP A 80 4.75 -7.18 -5.65
CA ASP A 80 5.73 -8.23 -5.40
C ASP A 80 7.18 -7.78 -5.68
N LEU A 81 7.52 -6.53 -5.30
CA LEU A 81 8.83 -5.91 -5.53
C LEU A 81 9.85 -6.16 -4.40
N GLY A 82 9.41 -6.76 -3.30
CA GLY A 82 10.24 -6.95 -2.10
C GLY A 82 10.05 -5.82 -1.09
N THR A 83 11.14 -5.32 -0.51
CA THR A 83 11.08 -4.20 0.44
C THR A 83 11.09 -2.87 -0.33
N PRO A 84 10.46 -1.81 0.21
CA PRO A 84 10.42 -0.49 -0.44
C PRO A 84 11.81 0.06 -0.81
N GLU A 85 12.80 -0.18 0.02
CA GLU A 85 14.18 0.29 -0.16
C GLU A 85 14.82 -0.39 -1.37
N LYS A 86 14.75 -1.72 -1.44
CA LYS A 86 15.30 -2.51 -2.55
C LYS A 86 14.59 -2.23 -3.87
N ALA A 87 13.31 -1.87 -3.80
CA ALA A 87 12.50 -1.54 -4.95
C ALA A 87 12.74 -0.10 -5.47
N GLY A 88 13.47 0.75 -4.73
CA GLY A 88 13.61 2.17 -5.08
C GLY A 88 12.35 3.00 -4.82
N LEU A 89 11.45 2.49 -3.96
CA LEU A 89 10.20 3.13 -3.53
C LEU A 89 10.37 3.95 -2.23
N SER A 90 11.44 3.70 -1.47
CA SER A 90 11.65 4.34 -0.17
C SER A 90 11.97 5.84 -0.29
N MET A 91 11.62 6.61 0.74
CA MET A 91 11.99 8.01 0.89
C MET A 91 13.45 8.20 1.37
N SER A 92 13.99 7.21 2.08
CA SER A 92 15.23 7.34 2.85
C SER A 92 16.47 6.78 2.14
N GLU A 93 16.31 5.90 1.15
CA GLU A 93 17.43 5.24 0.48
C GLU A 93 17.52 5.56 -1.03
N TRP A 94 18.76 5.58 -1.54
CA TRP A 94 19.09 5.75 -2.95
C TRP A 94 19.77 4.48 -3.52
N PRO A 95 19.57 4.15 -4.80
CA PRO A 95 18.84 4.92 -5.81
C PRO A 95 17.32 4.76 -5.72
N GLN A 96 16.61 5.86 -5.96
CA GLN A 96 15.16 5.84 -6.17
C GLN A 96 14.85 5.58 -7.64
N ASP A 97 13.72 4.90 -7.90
CA ASP A 97 13.16 4.76 -9.23
C ASP A 97 12.10 5.86 -9.42
N ASP A 98 12.36 6.81 -10.33
CA ASP A 98 11.50 7.97 -10.55
C ASP A 98 10.05 7.57 -10.90
N THR A 99 9.85 6.45 -11.60
CA THR A 99 8.51 5.97 -11.95
C THR A 99 7.79 5.44 -10.72
N LEU A 100 8.48 4.66 -9.89
CA LEU A 100 7.91 4.11 -8.67
C LEU A 100 7.68 5.18 -7.60
N VAL A 101 8.55 6.19 -7.51
CA VAL A 101 8.34 7.36 -6.67
C VAL A 101 7.08 8.12 -7.10
N ALA A 102 6.92 8.39 -8.40
CA ALA A 102 5.71 9.06 -8.90
C ALA A 102 4.44 8.23 -8.63
N LEU A 103 4.49 6.91 -8.81
CA LEU A 103 3.40 5.99 -8.49
C LEU A 103 3.03 6.07 -7.00
N ARG A 104 4.02 6.10 -6.11
CA ARG A 104 3.83 6.23 -4.66
C ARG A 104 3.14 7.52 -4.28
N GLU A 105 3.59 8.66 -4.81
CA GLU A 105 3.01 9.97 -4.49
C GLU A 105 1.56 10.10 -4.97
N ASP A 106 1.26 9.58 -6.17
CA ASP A 106 -0.11 9.57 -6.68
C ASP A 106 -1.00 8.61 -5.87
N PHE A 107 -0.47 7.46 -5.43
CA PHE A 107 -1.21 6.54 -4.55
C PHE A 107 -1.51 7.16 -3.17
N CYS A 108 -0.57 7.93 -2.63
CA CYS A 108 -0.80 8.69 -1.40
C CYS A 108 -1.96 9.66 -1.56
N THR A 109 -1.98 10.38 -2.68
CA THR A 109 -2.99 11.40 -2.96
C THR A 109 -4.36 10.76 -3.16
N ASP A 110 -4.45 9.72 -4.00
CA ASP A 110 -5.73 9.11 -4.39
C ASP A 110 -6.38 8.29 -3.26
N PHE A 111 -5.59 7.65 -2.40
CA PHE A 111 -6.11 6.77 -1.35
C PHE A 111 -5.80 7.26 0.06
N LEU A 112 -4.51 7.24 0.43
CA LEU A 112 -4.12 7.35 1.83
C LEU A 112 -4.44 8.72 2.44
N SER A 113 -4.39 9.79 1.65
CA SER A 113 -4.78 11.14 2.10
C SER A 113 -6.27 11.25 2.41
N GLN A 114 -7.09 10.33 1.89
CA GLN A 114 -8.55 10.31 2.05
C GLN A 114 -9.01 9.33 3.13
N PHE A 115 -8.11 8.48 3.65
CA PHE A 115 -8.45 7.48 4.66
C PHE A 115 -8.56 8.08 6.06
N CYS A 116 -9.52 7.56 6.83
CA CYS A 116 -9.73 7.88 8.25
C CYS A 116 -8.95 6.88 9.14
N ASP A 117 -9.30 6.82 10.43
CA ASP A 117 -8.58 6.05 11.46
C ASP A 117 -8.38 4.56 11.13
N GLU A 118 -9.35 3.93 10.47
CA GLU A 118 -9.26 2.52 10.05
C GLU A 118 -9.72 2.36 8.60
N TRP A 119 -8.97 1.60 7.81
CA TRP A 119 -9.30 1.33 6.41
C TRP A 119 -8.86 -0.05 5.95
N ARG A 120 -9.54 -0.58 4.94
CA ARG A 120 -9.17 -1.83 4.27
C ARG A 120 -9.13 -1.65 2.76
N LEU A 121 -8.07 -2.14 2.13
CA LEU A 121 -7.86 -2.05 0.70
C LEU A 121 -7.37 -3.38 0.14
N GLY A 122 -8.17 -4.00 -0.72
CA GLY A 122 -7.79 -5.27 -1.37
C GLY A 122 -6.65 -5.07 -2.37
N ARG A 123 -5.72 -6.03 -2.44
CA ARG A 123 -4.63 -6.04 -3.41
C ARG A 123 -5.13 -5.93 -4.85
N ALA A 124 -6.26 -6.58 -5.15
CA ALA A 124 -6.88 -6.49 -6.47
C ALA A 124 -7.22 -5.04 -6.87
N ALA A 125 -7.64 -4.20 -5.92
CA ALA A 125 -7.90 -2.78 -6.17
C ALA A 125 -6.60 -2.01 -6.43
N VAL A 126 -5.57 -2.24 -5.60
CA VAL A 126 -4.23 -1.64 -5.77
C VAL A 126 -3.64 -1.98 -7.14
N LEU A 127 -3.69 -3.25 -7.54
CA LEU A 127 -3.16 -3.71 -8.83
C LEU A 127 -3.91 -3.12 -10.03
N ARG A 128 -5.24 -3.02 -9.96
CA ARG A 128 -6.04 -2.40 -11.02
C ARG A 128 -5.76 -0.90 -11.14
N TRP A 129 -5.71 -0.20 -10.00
CA TRP A 129 -5.36 1.22 -9.97
C TRP A 129 -3.96 1.45 -10.54
N ALA A 130 -2.95 0.69 -10.08
CA ALA A 130 -1.58 0.83 -10.55
C ALA A 130 -1.50 0.56 -12.06
N ARG A 131 -2.15 -0.48 -12.57
CA ARG A 131 -2.19 -0.72 -14.02
C ARG A 131 -2.80 0.46 -14.78
N GLY A 132 -3.91 1.01 -14.29
CA GLY A 132 -4.54 2.20 -14.87
C GLY A 132 -3.59 3.40 -14.90
N TRP A 133 -2.85 3.62 -13.81
CA TRP A 133 -1.85 4.67 -13.68
C TRP A 133 -0.73 4.55 -14.74
N TYR A 134 -0.17 3.34 -14.93
CA TYR A 134 0.86 3.09 -15.96
C TYR A 134 0.31 3.35 -17.37
N VAL A 135 -0.91 2.90 -17.66
CA VAL A 135 -1.58 3.10 -18.96
C VAL A 135 -1.80 4.59 -19.24
N GLN A 136 -2.30 5.35 -18.27
CA GLN A 136 -2.55 6.79 -18.42
C GLN A 136 -1.28 7.59 -18.72
N ARG A 137 -0.11 7.10 -18.27
CA ARG A 137 1.20 7.72 -18.51
C ARG A 137 1.92 7.18 -19.74
N GLY A 138 1.33 6.21 -20.45
CA GLY A 138 1.94 5.59 -21.62
C GLY A 138 3.19 4.76 -21.29
N ILE A 139 3.35 4.33 -20.04
CA ILE A 139 4.52 3.56 -19.59
C ILE A 139 4.24 2.07 -19.86
N THR A 140 5.07 1.47 -20.71
CA THR A 140 4.90 0.08 -21.16
C THR A 140 5.70 -0.93 -20.33
N GLU A 141 6.70 -0.46 -19.60
CA GLU A 141 7.52 -1.28 -18.71
C GLU A 141 6.80 -1.53 -17.38
N LEU A 142 5.92 -2.52 -17.38
CA LEU A 142 5.12 -2.88 -16.21
C LEU A 142 5.88 -3.80 -15.25
N PRO A 143 5.71 -3.66 -13.92
CA PRO A 143 6.06 -4.71 -12.95
C PRO A 143 5.43 -6.06 -13.29
N ALA A 144 6.10 -7.15 -12.93
CA ALA A 144 5.65 -8.52 -13.26
C ALA A 144 4.24 -8.82 -12.76
N ALA A 145 3.87 -8.33 -11.57
CA ALA A 145 2.53 -8.49 -10.99
C ALA A 145 1.43 -7.85 -11.86
N LEU A 146 1.70 -6.74 -12.55
CA LEU A 146 0.73 -6.07 -13.42
C LEU A 146 0.57 -6.76 -14.78
N ARG A 147 1.64 -7.39 -15.29
CA ARG A 147 1.61 -8.14 -16.56
C ARG A 147 0.74 -9.40 -16.49
N GLN A 148 0.57 -9.95 -15.29
CA GLN A 148 -0.19 -11.18 -15.05
C GLN A 148 -1.68 -10.94 -14.81
N LEU A 149 -2.13 -9.68 -14.82
CA LEU A 149 -3.54 -9.35 -14.65
C LEU A 149 -4.35 -9.69 -15.90
N PRO A 150 -5.63 -10.14 -15.75
CA PRO A 150 -6.54 -10.29 -16.87
C PRO A 150 -6.57 -9.00 -17.71
N PRO A 151 -6.71 -9.07 -19.04
CA PRO A 151 -6.81 -7.88 -19.87
C PRO A 151 -7.90 -6.95 -19.32
N LEU A 152 -7.65 -5.64 -19.37
CA LEU A 152 -8.71 -4.67 -19.17
C LEU A 152 -9.73 -4.97 -20.27
N VAL A 153 -10.91 -5.43 -19.89
CA VAL A 153 -11.97 -5.70 -20.85
C VAL A 153 -12.37 -4.33 -21.39
N ASP A 154 -12.24 -4.11 -22.69
CA ASP A 154 -12.92 -3.00 -23.35
C ASP A 154 -14.41 -3.26 -23.16
N ILE A 155 -14.98 -2.62 -22.15
CA ILE A 155 -16.42 -2.49 -22.05
C ILE A 155 -16.75 -1.43 -23.09
N ASP A 156 -17.16 -1.86 -24.29
CA ASP A 156 -17.83 -0.99 -25.23
C ASP A 156 -19.05 -0.39 -24.50
N VAL A 157 -18.97 0.90 -24.14
CA VAL A 157 -20.07 1.69 -23.57
C VAL A 157 -20.80 2.40 -24.69
#